data_AF-A0A2S5GBL4-F1
#
_entry.id   AF-A0A2S5GBL4-F1
#
_cell.length_a   1.000
_cell.length_b   1.000
_cell.length_c   1.000
_cell.angle_alpha   90.00
_cell.angle_beta   90.00
_cell.angle_gamma   90.00
#
_symmetry.space_group_name_H-M   'P 1'
#
loop_
_entity.id
_entity.type
_entity.pdbx_description
1 polymer ?
#
loop_
_entity_poly.entity_id
_entity_poly.type
_entity_poly.pdbx_seq_one_letter_code
_entity_poly.pdbx_strand_id
1 'polypeptide(L)'
;MKDQEFLLTVHYLDEKYSVKGTPYVIEHHVKKLLQDLQEEKGEVQTDKELKIQLNTYSPAKNEPSDKFEEEAEAKKLKALLDDVEPTSEWLVVLTFIYFLTHYQKELLVTAKAISGLYLTSSLTPPGNVHLSIFQCVNKGFLQLIGTSDSQQTYEITSLGTKHIDDRISYSQKSRKEDSEIYYETEEQKSKVEKFLQEISSVEYEKIKKTKNFEDQVLLIIYYLLKKGISKQIRALMIYQILVHLNCYKGAPRSVQTTLSRARPLVKKVKLNNKIYYKLTEEGKNHIEVRVLKAK
;
A
#
# COMPACT_ATOMS: atom_id res chain seq x y z
N MET A 1 36.11 19.26 -13.26
CA MET A 1 35.78 17.96 -13.91
C MET A 1 35.96 16.74 -13.00
N LYS A 2 36.66 16.82 -11.85
CA LYS A 2 36.90 15.65 -10.98
C LYS A 2 35.67 15.14 -10.19
N ASP A 3 34.59 15.93 -10.12
CA ASP A 3 33.40 15.63 -9.30
C ASP A 3 32.14 15.33 -10.12
N GLN A 4 32.27 15.08 -11.43
CA GLN A 4 31.13 14.67 -12.25
C GLN A 4 30.95 13.16 -12.17
N GLU A 5 29.80 12.72 -11.66
CA GLU A 5 29.42 11.32 -11.66
C GLU A 5 28.72 10.96 -12.98
N PHE A 6 29.16 9.87 -13.58
CA PHE A 6 28.66 9.36 -14.84
C PHE A 6 27.89 8.07 -14.59
N LEU A 7 26.81 7.87 -15.36
CA LEU A 7 26.07 6.62 -15.40
C LEU A 7 26.38 5.94 -16.74
N LEU A 8 26.98 4.76 -16.66
CA LEU A 8 27.19 3.89 -17.80
C LEU A 8 26.11 2.80 -17.76
N THR A 9 25.23 2.77 -18.75
CA THR A 9 24.33 1.64 -18.98
C THR A 9 24.83 0.84 -20.16
N VAL A 10 25.14 -0.44 -19.92
CA VAL A 10 25.57 -1.38 -20.94
C VAL A 10 24.44 -2.36 -21.22
N HIS A 11 24.16 -2.53 -22.51
CA HIS A 11 23.24 -3.53 -23.03
C HIS A 11 24.04 -4.50 -23.91
N TYR A 12 24.11 -5.76 -23.51
CA TYR A 12 24.74 -6.82 -24.28
C TYR A 12 23.90 -8.09 -24.18
N LEU A 13 23.43 -8.61 -25.32
CA LEU A 13 22.48 -9.73 -25.38
C LEU A 13 21.22 -9.46 -24.53
N ASP A 14 20.88 -10.37 -23.61
CA ASP A 14 19.78 -10.25 -22.66
C ASP A 14 20.20 -9.59 -21.33
N GLU A 15 21.48 -9.23 -21.19
CA GLU A 15 22.03 -8.66 -19.97
C GLU A 15 22.05 -7.13 -20.06
N LYS A 16 21.38 -6.50 -19.09
CA LYS A 16 21.45 -5.06 -18.85
C LYS A 16 22.08 -4.82 -17.49
N TYR A 17 23.20 -4.13 -17.47
CA TYR A 17 23.80 -3.67 -16.23
C TYR A 17 24.14 -2.19 -16.30
N SER A 18 24.04 -1.50 -15.16
CA SER A 18 24.35 -0.07 -15.06
C SER A 18 25.37 0.16 -13.95
N VAL A 19 26.41 0.95 -14.25
CA VAL A 19 27.48 1.30 -13.33
C VAL A 19 27.52 2.81 -13.17
N LYS A 20 27.47 3.30 -11.93
CA LYS A 20 27.64 4.71 -11.60
C LYS A 20 29.02 4.92 -10.97
N GLY A 21 29.75 5.94 -11.40
CA GLY A 21 31.05 6.25 -10.82
C GLY A 21 31.70 7.50 -11.38
N THR A 22 32.89 7.80 -10.88
CA THR A 22 33.74 8.87 -11.41
C THR A 22 34.19 8.51 -12.84
N PRO A 23 34.72 9.48 -13.62
CA PRO A 23 35.21 9.21 -14.97
C PRO A 23 36.17 8.02 -15.04
N TYR A 24 37.03 7.86 -14.04
CA TYR A 24 37.98 6.77 -13.93
C TYR A 24 37.32 5.40 -13.74
N VAL A 25 36.25 5.34 -12.94
CA VAL A 25 35.49 4.09 -12.71
C VAL A 25 34.72 3.69 -13.97
N ILE A 26 34.08 4.66 -14.64
CA ILE A 26 33.41 4.41 -15.90
C ILE A 26 34.42 3.97 -16.97
N GLU A 27 35.55 4.65 -17.10
CA GLU A 27 36.61 4.27 -18.04
C GLU A 27 37.15 2.85 -17.78
N HIS A 28 37.33 2.48 -16.51
CA HIS A 28 37.74 1.13 -16.13
C HIS A 28 36.71 0.07 -16.55
N HIS A 29 35.41 0.32 -16.32
CA HIS A 29 34.35 -0.61 -16.71
C HIS A 29 34.16 -0.71 -18.23
N VAL A 30 34.35 0.39 -18.97
CA VAL A 30 34.33 0.38 -20.44
C VAL A 30 35.54 -0.40 -20.98
N LYS A 31 36.75 -0.19 -20.45
CA LYS A 31 37.95 -0.94 -20.86
C LYS A 31 37.81 -2.43 -20.60
N LYS A 32 37.27 -2.80 -19.44
CA LYS A 32 37.00 -4.20 -19.10
C LYS A 32 35.99 -4.83 -20.07
N LEU A 33 34.88 -4.15 -20.35
CA LEU A 33 33.90 -4.62 -21.34
C LEU A 33 34.52 -4.82 -22.72
N LEU A 34 35.33 -3.87 -23.19
CA LEU A 34 36.03 -3.98 -24.47
C LEU A 34 37.03 -5.13 -24.50
N GLN A 35 37.66 -5.44 -23.37
CA GLN A 35 38.58 -6.57 -23.22
C GLN A 35 37.82 -7.90 -23.24
N ASP A 36 36.72 -8.01 -22.49
CA ASP A 36 35.84 -9.19 -22.46
C ASP A 36 35.26 -9.48 -23.87
N LEU A 37 34.90 -8.43 -24.63
CA LEU A 37 34.44 -8.54 -26.03
C LEU A 37 35.56 -8.89 -27.02
N GLN A 38 36.82 -8.57 -26.71
CA GLN A 38 37.97 -8.97 -27.54
C GLN A 38 38.37 -10.41 -27.27
N GLU A 39 38.23 -10.89 -26.02
CA GLU A 39 38.44 -12.28 -25.63
C GLU A 39 37.32 -13.21 -26.16
N GLU A 40 36.08 -12.71 -26.30
CA GLU A 40 34.96 -13.42 -26.95
C GLU A 40 35.10 -13.57 -28.49
N LYS A 41 36.07 -12.93 -29.15
CA LYS A 41 36.30 -13.08 -30.61
C LYS A 41 36.83 -14.47 -31.02
N GLY A 42 36.83 -15.44 -30.11
CA GLY A 42 37.13 -16.84 -30.41
C GLY A 42 36.04 -17.56 -31.21
N GLU A 43 34.76 -17.25 -31.05
CA GLU A 43 33.68 -17.97 -31.75
C GLU A 43 32.49 -17.06 -32.09
N VAL A 44 32.13 -17.06 -33.38
CA VAL A 44 30.92 -16.47 -34.00
C VAL A 44 30.92 -14.95 -34.23
N GLN A 45 31.35 -14.57 -35.45
CA GLN A 45 30.99 -13.31 -36.10
C GLN A 45 29.46 -13.20 -36.24
N THR A 46 28.86 -12.37 -35.41
CA THR A 46 27.60 -11.71 -35.72
C THR A 46 27.87 -10.22 -35.63
N ASP A 47 27.40 -9.45 -36.61
CA ASP A 47 27.40 -7.99 -36.55
C ASP A 47 26.51 -7.57 -35.37
N LYS A 48 27.12 -7.47 -34.18
CA LYS A 48 26.44 -7.15 -32.92
C LYS A 48 26.51 -5.64 -32.70
N GLU A 49 25.36 -4.97 -32.78
CA GLU A 49 25.25 -3.56 -32.40
C GLU A 49 25.31 -3.39 -30.88
N LEU A 50 26.34 -2.69 -30.40
CA LEU A 50 26.49 -2.32 -29.00
C LEU A 50 26.01 -0.88 -28.81
N LYS A 51 24.91 -0.68 -28.06
CA LYS A 51 24.36 0.64 -27.77
C LYS A 51 24.87 1.13 -26.42
N ILE A 52 25.85 2.03 -26.44
CA ILE A 52 26.34 2.73 -25.24
C ILE A 52 25.59 4.06 -25.11
N GLN A 53 24.83 4.23 -24.03
CA GLN A 53 24.25 5.51 -23.66
C GLN A 53 25.03 6.10 -22.47
N LEU A 54 25.66 7.25 -22.72
CA LEU A 54 26.40 8.02 -21.72
C LEU A 54 25.57 9.27 -21.38
N ASN A 55 24.83 9.20 -20.28
CA ASN A 55 24.07 10.34 -19.80
C ASN A 55 24.91 11.09 -18.76
N THR A 56 25.21 12.36 -19.04
CA THR A 56 25.76 13.27 -18.04
C THR A 56 24.67 13.61 -17.04
N TYR A 57 24.84 13.21 -15.78
CA TYR A 57 23.91 13.59 -14.72
C TYR A 57 24.17 15.07 -14.38
N SER A 58 23.42 15.97 -15.00
CA SER A 58 23.23 17.29 -14.42
C SER A 58 22.11 17.14 -13.39
N PRO A 59 22.34 17.38 -12.09
CA PRO A 59 21.22 17.45 -11.16
C PRO A 59 20.31 18.55 -11.70
N ALA A 60 19.05 18.23 -11.97
CA ALA A 60 18.06 19.25 -12.19
C ALA A 60 18.16 20.20 -10.99
N LYS A 61 18.60 21.44 -11.25
CA LYS A 61 18.28 22.53 -10.33
C LYS A 61 16.77 22.44 -10.15
N ASN A 62 16.32 22.43 -8.90
CA ASN A 62 14.94 22.78 -8.59
C ASN A 62 14.71 24.20 -9.12
N GLU A 63 14.33 24.30 -10.39
CA GLU A 63 13.58 25.44 -10.87
C GLU A 63 12.22 25.37 -10.16
N PRO A 64 11.66 26.53 -9.76
CA PRO A 64 10.34 26.55 -9.14
C PRO A 64 9.36 25.97 -10.15
N SER A 65 8.90 24.74 -9.93
CA SER A 65 7.86 24.13 -10.76
C SER A 65 6.62 25.00 -10.68
N ASP A 66 6.02 25.27 -11.83
CA ASP A 66 4.76 26.01 -11.93
C ASP A 66 3.75 25.39 -10.95
N LYS A 67 3.10 26.23 -10.13
CA LYS A 67 2.07 25.79 -9.16
C LYS A 67 0.97 24.94 -9.79
N PHE A 68 0.80 25.03 -11.12
CA PHE A 68 -0.11 24.22 -11.92
C PHE A 68 0.29 22.73 -12.00
N GLU A 69 1.59 22.41 -12.06
CA GLU A 69 2.06 21.02 -12.12
C GLU A 69 1.94 20.33 -10.77
N GLU A 70 2.29 21.03 -9.67
CA GLU A 70 2.14 20.50 -8.30
C GLU A 70 0.68 20.13 -7.98
N GLU A 71 -0.28 20.95 -8.41
CA GLU A 71 -1.70 20.70 -8.17
C GLU A 71 -2.24 19.51 -8.98
N ALA A 72 -1.73 19.33 -10.21
CA ALA A 72 -2.08 18.19 -11.06
C ALA A 72 -1.50 16.88 -10.51
N GLU A 73 -0.27 16.89 -10.01
CA GLU A 73 0.36 15.73 -9.37
C GLU A 73 -0.31 15.34 -8.06
N ALA A 74 -0.66 16.32 -7.22
CA ALA A 74 -1.40 16.08 -5.99
C ALA A 74 -2.76 15.41 -6.26
N LYS A 75 -3.47 15.83 -7.31
CA LYS A 75 -4.74 15.20 -7.74
C LYS A 75 -4.54 13.75 -8.18
N LYS A 76 -3.48 13.45 -8.94
CA LYS A 76 -3.16 12.07 -9.38
C LYS A 76 -2.81 11.18 -8.21
N LEU A 77 -1.98 11.66 -7.27
CA LEU A 77 -1.61 10.90 -6.07
C LEU A 77 -2.83 10.60 -5.20
N LYS A 78 -3.72 11.59 -5.02
CA LYS A 78 -4.97 11.40 -4.26
C LYS A 78 -5.89 10.37 -4.93
N ALA A 79 -6.08 10.46 -6.24
CA ALA A 79 -6.88 9.48 -6.98
C ALA A 79 -6.31 8.06 -6.85
N LEU A 80 -4.99 7.90 -6.93
CA LEU A 80 -4.33 6.61 -6.72
C LEU A 80 -4.54 6.07 -5.30
N LEU A 81 -4.42 6.92 -4.27
CA LEU A 81 -4.67 6.55 -2.89
C LEU A 81 -6.13 6.13 -2.67
N ASP A 82 -7.08 6.83 -3.30
CA ASP A 82 -8.50 6.50 -3.25
C ASP A 82 -8.80 5.17 -3.97
N ASP A 83 -8.08 4.85 -5.04
CA ASP A 83 -8.25 3.58 -5.75
C ASP A 83 -7.62 2.39 -5.01
N VAL A 84 -6.45 2.58 -4.40
CA VAL A 84 -5.73 1.51 -3.68
C VAL A 84 -6.28 1.27 -2.26
N GLU A 85 -6.81 2.31 -1.62
CA GLU A 85 -7.30 2.34 -0.23
C GLU A 85 -6.30 1.67 0.76
N PRO A 86 -5.09 2.22 0.93
CA PRO A 86 -4.05 1.58 1.71
C PRO A 86 -4.41 1.48 3.21
N THR A 87 -4.62 0.26 3.71
CA THR A 87 -5.00 -0.01 5.11
C THR A 87 -3.82 -0.17 6.08
N SER A 88 -2.59 0.01 5.60
CA SER A 88 -1.36 -0.19 6.39
C SER A 88 -0.23 0.66 5.88
N GLU A 89 0.67 1.08 6.76
CA GLU A 89 1.78 1.99 6.45
C GLU A 89 2.67 1.48 5.30
N TRP A 90 3.05 0.20 5.29
CA TRP A 90 3.83 -0.38 4.19
C TRP A 90 3.10 -0.33 2.84
N LEU A 91 1.76 -0.40 2.85
CA LEU A 91 0.99 -0.32 1.61
C LEU A 91 0.89 1.12 1.11
N VAL A 92 0.85 2.11 2.02
CA VAL A 92 1.01 3.52 1.66
C VAL A 92 2.36 3.74 0.99
N VAL A 93 3.44 3.22 1.58
CA VAL A 93 4.80 3.30 1.01
C VAL A 93 4.87 2.63 -0.37
N LEU A 94 4.32 1.43 -0.54
CA LEU A 94 4.30 0.77 -1.85
C LEU A 94 3.50 1.57 -2.88
N THR A 95 2.39 2.20 -2.48
CA THR A 95 1.58 3.06 -3.35
C THR A 95 2.35 4.31 -3.78
N PHE A 96 3.13 4.90 -2.87
CA PHE A 96 4.00 6.04 -3.17
C PHE A 96 5.12 5.66 -4.14
N ILE A 97 5.77 4.52 -3.93
CA ILE A 97 6.81 4.06 -4.86
C ILE A 97 6.23 3.76 -6.24
N TYR A 98 5.05 3.14 -6.30
CA TYR A 98 4.32 2.95 -7.55
C TYR A 98 4.01 4.30 -8.24
N PHE A 99 3.58 5.31 -7.48
CA PHE A 99 3.33 6.65 -7.99
C PHE A 99 4.60 7.27 -8.62
N LEU A 100 5.71 7.27 -7.87
CA LEU A 100 7.00 7.78 -8.34
C LEU A 100 7.44 7.09 -9.63
N THR A 101 7.31 5.76 -9.68
CA THR A 101 7.75 4.95 -10.82
C THR A 101 6.87 5.17 -12.06
N HIS A 102 5.55 5.13 -11.92
CA HIS A 102 4.64 5.11 -13.06
C HIS A 102 4.21 6.50 -13.54
N TYR A 103 4.06 7.46 -12.63
CA TYR A 103 3.61 8.82 -12.94
C TYR A 103 4.75 9.83 -13.05
N GLN A 104 5.75 9.76 -12.16
CA GLN A 104 6.90 10.67 -12.19
C GLN A 104 8.14 10.08 -12.91
N LYS A 105 8.06 8.83 -13.37
CA LYS A 105 9.13 8.12 -14.11
C LYS A 105 10.44 7.96 -13.33
N GLU A 106 10.37 7.97 -12.00
CA GLU A 106 11.50 7.66 -11.13
C GLU A 106 11.66 6.15 -10.96
N LEU A 107 12.62 5.55 -11.68
CA LEU A 107 12.86 4.10 -11.63
C LEU A 107 13.50 3.65 -10.30
N LEU A 108 14.28 4.52 -9.65
CA LEU A 108 14.98 4.25 -8.40
C LEU A 108 14.51 5.23 -7.34
N VAL A 109 14.00 4.70 -6.22
CA VAL A 109 13.33 5.48 -5.19
C VAL A 109 14.10 5.41 -3.87
N THR A 110 14.20 6.54 -3.17
CA THR A 110 14.81 6.64 -1.84
C THR A 110 13.75 6.86 -0.75
N ALA A 111 14.11 6.56 0.50
CA ALA A 111 13.27 6.91 1.65
C ALA A 111 12.95 8.41 1.75
N LYS A 112 13.87 9.27 1.28
CA LYS A 112 13.66 10.72 1.21
C LYS A 112 12.58 11.10 0.20
N ALA A 113 12.60 10.52 -1.00
CA ALA A 113 11.58 10.78 -2.03
C ALA A 113 10.18 10.35 -1.53
N ILE A 114 10.08 9.16 -0.91
CA ILE A 114 8.84 8.66 -0.29
C ILE A 114 8.36 9.61 0.81
N SER A 115 9.27 10.14 1.64
CA SER A 115 8.93 11.08 2.72
C SER A 115 8.39 12.40 2.17
N GLY A 116 8.87 12.85 1.01
CA GLY A 116 8.35 14.03 0.31
C GLY A 116 6.87 13.89 -0.08
N LEU A 117 6.45 12.69 -0.49
CA LEU A 117 5.05 12.43 -0.86
C LEU A 117 4.07 12.44 0.31
N TYR A 118 4.53 12.23 1.55
CA TYR A 118 3.68 12.42 2.73
C TYR A 118 3.27 13.88 2.92
N LEU A 119 4.17 14.83 2.60
CA LEU A 119 3.89 16.26 2.68
C LEU A 119 2.85 16.68 1.65
N THR A 120 2.93 16.16 0.42
CA THR A 120 2.00 16.50 -0.67
C THR A 120 0.65 15.79 -0.55
N SER A 121 0.60 14.59 0.02
CA SER A 121 -0.63 13.80 0.19
C SER A 121 -1.47 14.17 1.42
N SER A 122 -0.99 15.08 2.28
CA SER A 122 -1.63 15.40 3.58
C SER A 122 -1.82 14.18 4.50
N LEU A 123 -1.06 13.11 4.29
CA LEU A 123 -1.04 11.93 5.15
C LEU A 123 0.01 12.07 6.24
N THR A 124 -0.28 11.56 7.44
CA THR A 124 0.71 11.50 8.51
C THR A 124 1.80 10.50 8.15
N PRO A 125 3.09 10.90 8.16
CA PRO A 125 4.19 9.97 7.92
C PRO A 125 4.24 8.89 9.02
N PRO A 126 4.65 7.66 8.69
CA PRO A 126 4.80 6.59 9.67
C PRO A 126 5.91 6.94 10.66
N GLY A 127 5.82 6.41 11.89
CA GLY A 127 6.87 6.58 12.89
C GLY A 127 8.23 6.02 12.44
N ASN A 128 8.24 5.07 11.50
CA ASN A 128 9.44 4.55 10.86
C ASN A 128 9.18 4.15 9.40
N VAL A 129 9.53 5.04 8.46
CA VAL A 129 9.38 4.79 7.01
C VAL A 129 10.28 3.64 6.55
N HIS A 130 11.48 3.49 7.12
CA HIS A 130 12.40 2.42 6.77
C HIS A 130 11.85 1.04 7.13
N LEU A 131 11.12 0.93 8.25
CA LEU A 131 10.42 -0.32 8.61
C LEU A 131 9.36 -0.68 7.57
N SER A 132 8.60 0.30 7.09
CA SER A 132 7.59 0.10 6.04
C SER A 132 8.23 -0.31 4.72
N ILE A 133 9.37 0.29 4.34
CA ILE A 133 10.15 -0.11 3.16
C ILE A 133 10.68 -1.54 3.33
N PHE A 134 11.27 -1.87 4.47
CA PHE A 134 11.75 -3.22 4.79
C PHE A 134 10.64 -4.27 4.71
N GLN A 135 9.43 -3.94 5.17
CA GLN A 135 8.26 -4.82 5.00
C GLN A 135 7.90 -5.05 3.54
N CYS A 136 8.05 -4.06 2.67
CA CYS A 136 7.81 -4.22 1.23
C CYS A 136 8.91 -5.07 0.57
N VAL A 137 10.17 -4.90 0.97
CA VAL A 137 11.30 -5.73 0.52
C VAL A 137 11.08 -7.20 0.93
N ASN A 138 10.76 -7.47 2.21
CA ASN A 138 10.50 -8.82 2.69
C ASN A 138 9.31 -9.51 2.00
N LYS A 139 8.35 -8.72 1.49
CA LYS A 139 7.21 -9.24 0.72
C LYS A 139 7.54 -9.48 -0.75
N GLY A 140 8.75 -9.15 -1.19
CA GLY A 140 9.19 -9.24 -2.58
C GLY A 140 8.60 -8.16 -3.48
N PHE A 141 7.99 -7.11 -2.92
CA PHE A 141 7.39 -6.01 -3.69
C PHE A 141 8.41 -4.95 -4.09
N LEU A 142 9.49 -4.84 -3.34
CA LEU A 142 10.63 -3.97 -3.63
C LEU A 142 11.92 -4.78 -3.62
N GLN A 143 12.90 -4.29 -4.36
CA GLN A 143 14.27 -4.78 -4.35
C GLN A 143 15.21 -3.65 -3.95
N LEU A 144 16.14 -3.93 -3.03
CA LEU A 144 17.26 -3.02 -2.74
C LEU A 144 18.25 -3.11 -3.89
N ILE A 145 18.49 -1.99 -4.57
CA ILE A 145 19.40 -1.92 -5.72
C ILE A 145 20.78 -1.44 -5.30
N GLY A 146 20.86 -0.51 -4.35
CA GLY A 146 22.14 -0.01 -3.87
C GLY A 146 22.01 1.19 -2.94
N THR A 147 23.01 2.06 -2.99
CA THR A 147 23.06 3.32 -2.23
C THR A 147 23.38 4.50 -3.14
N SER A 148 22.69 5.63 -2.95
CA SER A 148 22.94 6.92 -3.60
C SER A 148 23.01 8.00 -2.53
N ASP A 149 24.04 8.85 -2.52
CA ASP A 149 24.24 9.90 -1.51
C ASP A 149 24.10 9.40 -0.06
N SER A 150 24.64 8.21 0.24
CA SER A 150 24.50 7.52 1.53
C SER A 150 23.08 7.09 1.92
N GLN A 151 22.13 7.10 0.97
CA GLN A 151 20.76 6.62 1.15
C GLN A 151 20.53 5.32 0.36
N GLN A 152 19.80 4.37 0.94
CA GLN A 152 19.41 3.15 0.23
C GLN A 152 18.41 3.47 -0.89
N THR A 153 18.64 2.89 -2.07
CA THR A 153 17.78 3.01 -3.25
C THR A 153 17.07 1.71 -3.55
N TYR A 154 15.78 1.81 -3.87
CA TYR A 154 14.90 0.67 -4.10
C TYR A 154 14.22 0.77 -5.45
N GLU A 155 13.95 -0.37 -6.05
CA GLU A 155 13.16 -0.50 -7.27
C GLU A 155 11.90 -1.33 -6.96
N ILE A 156 10.77 -0.96 -7.56
CA ILE A 156 9.55 -1.77 -7.46
C ILE A 156 9.66 -2.99 -8.37
N THR A 157 9.36 -4.16 -7.83
CA THR A 157 9.40 -5.40 -8.61
C THR A 157 8.12 -5.54 -9.43
N SER A 158 8.14 -6.42 -10.44
CA SER A 158 6.92 -6.79 -11.18
C SER A 158 5.80 -7.31 -10.26
N LEU A 159 6.16 -8.00 -9.17
CA LEU A 159 5.21 -8.45 -8.16
C LEU A 159 4.60 -7.27 -7.39
N GLY A 160 5.41 -6.26 -7.04
CA GLY A 160 4.94 -5.04 -6.38
C GLY A 160 3.99 -4.23 -7.25
N THR A 161 4.35 -4.03 -8.53
CA THR A 161 3.50 -3.37 -9.53
C THR A 161 2.17 -4.10 -9.68
N LYS A 162 2.22 -5.41 -9.93
CA LYS A 162 1.01 -6.24 -10.06
C LYS A 162 0.12 -6.17 -8.81
N HIS A 163 0.71 -6.14 -7.61
CA HIS A 163 -0.05 -6.05 -6.38
C HIS A 163 -0.89 -4.76 -6.28
N ILE A 164 -0.35 -3.63 -6.75
CA ILE A 164 -1.07 -2.36 -6.80
C ILE A 164 -2.13 -2.38 -7.91
N ASP A 165 -1.77 -2.86 -9.10
CA ASP A 165 -2.70 -2.96 -10.24
C ASP A 165 -3.92 -3.86 -9.93
N ASP A 166 -3.70 -4.99 -9.26
CA ASP A 166 -4.76 -5.90 -8.82
C ASP A 166 -5.70 -5.21 -7.81
N ARG A 167 -5.17 -4.36 -6.93
CA ARG A 167 -5.97 -3.59 -5.96
C ARG A 167 -6.79 -2.49 -6.63
N ILE A 168 -6.19 -1.74 -7.54
CA ILE A 168 -6.89 -0.74 -8.35
C ILE A 168 -8.02 -1.42 -9.12
N SER A 169 -7.72 -2.54 -9.78
CA SER A 169 -8.70 -3.33 -10.53
C SER A 169 -9.83 -3.85 -9.65
N TYR A 170 -9.51 -4.33 -8.44
CA TYR A 170 -10.52 -4.79 -7.49
C TYR A 170 -11.43 -3.66 -7.01
N SER A 171 -10.85 -2.50 -6.69
CA SER A 171 -11.59 -1.29 -6.28
C SER A 171 -12.49 -0.76 -7.41
N GLN A 172 -12.01 -0.79 -8.66
CA GLN A 172 -12.80 -0.37 -9.82
C GLN A 172 -13.91 -1.37 -10.17
N LYS A 173 -13.69 -2.67 -9.97
CA LYS A 173 -14.72 -3.70 -10.13
C LYS A 173 -15.78 -3.62 -9.02
N SER A 174 -15.38 -3.45 -7.76
CA SER A 174 -16.32 -3.29 -6.65
C SER A 174 -17.14 -1.99 -6.73
N ARG A 175 -16.64 -0.96 -7.43
CA ARG A 175 -17.40 0.27 -7.75
C ARG A 175 -18.36 0.11 -8.93
N LYS A 176 -18.16 -0.88 -9.82
CA LYS A 176 -18.97 -1.09 -11.04
C LYS A 176 -19.95 -2.24 -10.91
N GLU A 177 -19.69 -3.22 -10.05
CA GLU A 177 -20.64 -4.27 -9.73
C GLU A 177 -21.48 -3.81 -8.54
N ASP A 178 -22.78 -3.61 -8.78
CA ASP A 178 -23.85 -3.79 -7.78
C ASP A 178 -23.82 -5.26 -7.30
N SER A 179 -22.71 -5.68 -6.71
CA SER A 179 -22.52 -7.03 -6.21
C SER A 179 -23.47 -7.21 -5.05
N GLU A 180 -24.54 -7.97 -5.30
CA GLU A 180 -25.45 -8.42 -4.25
C GLU A 180 -24.63 -8.90 -3.06
N ILE A 181 -24.87 -8.28 -1.90
CA ILE A 181 -24.12 -8.57 -0.69
C ILE A 181 -24.28 -10.07 -0.37
N TYR A 182 -23.19 -10.83 -0.53
CA TYR A 182 -23.18 -12.27 -0.30
C TYR A 182 -23.33 -12.60 1.19
N TYR A 183 -24.23 -13.54 1.54
CA TYR A 183 -24.41 -14.08 2.88
C TYR A 183 -24.04 -15.57 2.93
N GLU A 184 -23.37 -16.02 4.00
CA GLU A 184 -23.02 -17.44 4.15
C GLU A 184 -24.24 -18.31 4.48
N THR A 185 -25.24 -17.75 5.17
CA THR A 185 -26.47 -18.44 5.57
C THR A 185 -27.64 -17.46 5.64
N GLU A 186 -28.86 -17.98 5.48
CA GLU A 186 -30.10 -17.20 5.69
C GLU A 186 -30.21 -16.69 7.14
N GLU A 187 -29.71 -17.45 8.12
CA GLU A 187 -29.66 -17.00 9.52
C GLU A 187 -28.76 -15.76 9.68
N GLN A 188 -27.62 -15.72 8.97
CA GLN A 188 -26.74 -14.55 8.97
C GLN A 188 -27.45 -13.36 8.35
N LYS A 189 -28.08 -13.55 7.19
CA LYS A 189 -28.85 -12.51 6.49
C LYS A 189 -29.95 -11.93 7.38
N SER A 190 -30.78 -12.79 7.96
CA SER A 190 -31.85 -12.39 8.89
C SER A 190 -31.32 -11.59 10.09
N LYS A 191 -30.17 -11.97 10.66
CA LYS A 191 -29.54 -11.22 11.76
C LYS A 191 -29.03 -9.84 11.33
N VAL A 192 -28.49 -9.72 10.12
CA VAL A 192 -28.07 -8.43 9.55
C VAL A 192 -29.29 -7.53 9.32
N GLU A 193 -30.32 -8.04 8.67
CA GLU A 193 -31.58 -7.31 8.42
C GLU A 193 -32.23 -6.86 9.72
N LYS A 194 -32.31 -7.75 10.72
CA LYS A 194 -32.82 -7.42 12.06
C LYS A 194 -32.02 -6.29 12.70
N PHE A 195 -30.69 -6.31 12.59
CA PHE A 195 -29.86 -5.22 13.11
C PHE A 195 -30.14 -3.89 12.41
N LEU A 196 -30.27 -3.90 11.09
CA LEU A 196 -30.56 -2.71 10.30
C LEU A 196 -31.96 -2.13 10.58
N GLN A 197 -32.93 -2.97 10.95
CA GLN A 197 -34.26 -2.53 11.37
C GLN A 197 -34.28 -1.97 12.80
N GLU A 198 -33.47 -2.54 13.71
CA GLU A 198 -33.47 -2.15 15.12
C GLU A 198 -32.47 -1.04 15.46
N ILE A 199 -31.57 -0.67 14.56
CA ILE A 199 -30.60 0.40 14.80
C ILE A 199 -31.30 1.76 14.89
N SER A 200 -31.07 2.48 15.99
CA SER A 200 -31.61 3.83 16.15
C SER A 200 -30.75 4.85 15.39
N SER A 201 -31.34 5.99 15.02
CA SER A 201 -30.61 7.07 14.34
C SER A 201 -29.39 7.56 15.12
N VAL A 202 -29.46 7.56 16.46
CA VAL A 202 -28.35 7.95 17.34
C VAL A 202 -27.19 6.94 17.26
N GLU A 203 -27.50 5.65 17.26
CA GLU A 203 -26.48 4.58 17.13
C GLU A 203 -25.85 4.60 15.73
N TYR A 204 -26.66 4.78 14.69
CA TYR A 204 -26.18 4.93 13.31
C TYR A 204 -25.21 6.10 13.16
N GLU A 205 -25.61 7.29 13.63
CA GLU A 205 -24.76 8.48 13.58
C GLU A 205 -23.46 8.29 14.35
N LYS A 206 -23.50 7.55 15.48
CA LYS A 206 -22.29 7.23 16.24
C LYS A 206 -21.35 6.30 15.47
N ILE A 207 -21.87 5.26 14.81
CA ILE A 207 -21.06 4.39 13.92
C ILE A 207 -20.42 5.22 12.82
N LYS A 208 -21.20 6.10 12.18
CA LYS A 208 -20.74 6.92 11.05
C LYS A 208 -19.68 7.94 11.42
N LYS A 209 -19.81 8.60 12.59
CA LYS A 209 -18.86 9.64 13.05
C LYS A 209 -17.57 9.08 13.66
N THR A 210 -17.53 7.80 13.99
CA THR A 210 -16.35 7.18 14.58
C THR A 210 -15.23 7.07 13.54
N LYS A 211 -14.15 7.86 13.71
CA LYS A 211 -13.02 7.91 12.76
C LYS A 211 -12.13 6.67 12.80
N ASN A 212 -11.96 6.07 13.97
CA ASN A 212 -11.14 4.87 14.13
C ASN A 212 -11.93 3.65 13.67
N PHE A 213 -11.41 2.97 12.64
CA PHE A 213 -12.06 1.77 12.09
C PHE A 213 -12.16 0.61 13.10
N GLU A 214 -11.18 0.46 14.00
CA GLU A 214 -11.26 -0.52 15.08
C GLU A 214 -12.45 -0.24 15.99
N ASP A 215 -12.58 1.00 16.47
CA ASP A 215 -13.68 1.42 17.33
C ASP A 215 -15.03 1.25 16.61
N GLN A 216 -15.09 1.55 15.31
CA GLN A 216 -16.31 1.39 14.51
C GLN A 216 -16.75 -0.09 14.42
N VAL A 217 -15.80 -0.99 14.17
CA VAL A 217 -16.03 -2.44 14.13
C VAL A 217 -16.47 -2.96 15.51
N LEU A 218 -15.83 -2.51 16.59
CA LEU A 218 -16.18 -2.88 17.96
C LEU A 218 -17.56 -2.34 18.37
N LEU A 219 -17.93 -1.14 17.91
CA LEU A 219 -19.23 -0.52 18.18
C LEU A 219 -20.39 -1.36 17.60
N ILE A 220 -20.21 -1.90 16.38
CA ILE A 220 -21.20 -2.80 15.75
C ILE A 220 -21.35 -4.09 16.57
N ILE A 221 -20.24 -4.69 16.99
CA ILE A 221 -20.27 -5.89 17.86
C ILE A 221 -21.01 -5.59 19.15
N TYR A 222 -20.73 -4.43 19.77
CA TYR A 222 -21.38 -4.00 20.99
C TYR A 222 -22.90 -3.86 20.82
N TYR A 223 -23.37 -3.19 19.76
CA TYR A 223 -24.80 -3.02 19.53
C TYR A 223 -25.51 -4.33 19.18
N LEU A 224 -24.89 -5.20 18.37
CA LEU A 224 -25.42 -6.56 18.11
C LEU A 224 -25.60 -7.36 19.39
N LEU A 225 -24.65 -7.25 20.32
CA LEU A 225 -24.72 -7.90 21.63
C LEU A 225 -25.81 -7.28 22.51
N LYS A 226 -25.85 -5.94 22.58
CA LYS A 226 -26.80 -5.18 23.42
C LYS A 226 -28.25 -5.41 23.01
N LYS A 227 -28.52 -5.53 21.70
CA LYS A 227 -29.84 -5.85 21.14
C LYS A 227 -30.18 -7.35 21.20
N GLY A 228 -29.27 -8.19 21.70
CA GLY A 228 -29.49 -9.64 21.80
C GLY A 228 -29.54 -10.38 20.46
N ILE A 229 -29.07 -9.77 19.38
CA ILE A 229 -29.12 -10.34 18.01
C ILE A 229 -28.09 -11.46 17.86
N SER A 230 -26.87 -11.25 18.36
CA SER A 230 -25.84 -12.29 18.35
C SER A 230 -24.83 -12.13 19.47
N LYS A 231 -24.48 -13.25 20.11
CA LYS A 231 -23.43 -13.32 21.14
C LYS A 231 -22.03 -13.54 20.55
N GLN A 232 -21.95 -14.07 19.32
CA GLN A 232 -20.73 -14.47 18.64
C GLN A 232 -20.87 -14.13 17.16
N ILE A 233 -19.95 -13.31 16.65
CA ILE A 233 -20.16 -12.60 15.39
C ILE A 233 -19.05 -12.95 14.42
N ARG A 234 -19.43 -13.22 13.17
CA ARG A 234 -18.51 -13.42 12.05
C ARG A 234 -17.98 -12.08 11.58
N ALA A 235 -16.71 -12.02 11.18
CA ALA A 235 -16.15 -10.80 10.55
C ALA A 235 -16.94 -10.38 9.31
N LEU A 236 -17.40 -11.36 8.52
CA LEU A 236 -18.23 -11.11 7.33
C LEU A 236 -19.58 -10.44 7.68
N MET A 237 -20.19 -10.79 8.81
CA MET A 237 -21.45 -10.18 9.25
C MET A 237 -21.26 -8.68 9.55
N ILE A 238 -20.16 -8.32 10.19
CA ILE A 238 -19.84 -6.91 10.48
C ILE A 238 -19.57 -6.15 9.19
N TYR A 239 -18.84 -6.77 8.25
CA TYR A 239 -18.63 -6.21 6.91
C TYR A 239 -19.96 -5.91 6.21
N GLN A 240 -20.89 -6.86 6.19
CA GLN A 240 -22.21 -6.69 5.56
C GLN A 240 -22.97 -5.52 6.18
N ILE A 241 -22.99 -5.42 7.52
CA ILE A 241 -23.62 -4.30 8.23
C ILE A 241 -22.96 -2.97 7.83
N LEU A 242 -21.63 -2.90 7.82
CA LEU A 242 -20.91 -1.68 7.46
C LEU A 242 -21.20 -1.23 6.03
N VAL A 243 -21.30 -2.16 5.08
CA VAL A 243 -21.66 -1.88 3.69
C VAL A 243 -23.10 -1.37 3.60
N HIS A 244 -24.07 -2.04 4.24
CA HIS A 244 -25.47 -1.59 4.27
C HIS A 244 -25.67 -0.22 4.89
N LEU A 245 -24.87 0.12 5.90
CA LEU A 245 -24.90 1.44 6.53
C LEU A 245 -24.17 2.52 5.71
N ASN A 246 -23.62 2.17 4.54
CA ASN A 246 -22.76 3.03 3.71
C ASN A 246 -21.56 3.60 4.48
N CYS A 247 -21.04 2.84 5.44
CA CYS A 247 -19.95 3.23 6.32
C CYS A 247 -18.60 2.61 5.91
N TYR A 248 -18.57 1.73 4.89
CA TYR A 248 -17.35 1.03 4.50
C TYR A 248 -17.35 0.58 3.04
N LYS A 249 -16.23 0.80 2.33
CA LYS A 249 -16.01 0.38 0.93
C LYS A 249 -14.85 -0.59 0.75
N GLY A 250 -14.07 -0.86 1.79
CA GLY A 250 -12.90 -1.72 1.72
C GLY A 250 -13.24 -3.22 1.70
N ALA A 251 -12.21 -4.06 1.68
CA ALA A 251 -12.38 -5.51 1.59
C ALA A 251 -12.85 -6.18 2.90
N PRO A 252 -13.64 -7.28 2.85
CA PRO A 252 -14.05 -8.04 4.05
C PRO A 252 -12.89 -8.50 4.93
N ARG A 253 -11.73 -8.81 4.31
CA ARG A 253 -10.53 -9.28 5.00
C ARG A 253 -9.95 -8.23 5.97
N SER A 254 -10.18 -6.95 5.70
CA SER A 254 -9.75 -5.87 6.58
C SER A 254 -10.48 -5.92 7.91
N VAL A 255 -11.79 -6.17 7.93
CA VAL A 255 -12.57 -6.36 9.18
C VAL A 255 -12.00 -7.52 10.00
N GLN A 256 -11.69 -8.66 9.37
CA GLN A 256 -11.09 -9.80 10.06
C GLN A 256 -9.69 -9.48 10.64
N THR A 257 -8.90 -8.69 9.91
CA THR A 257 -7.56 -8.26 10.34
C THR A 257 -7.66 -7.32 11.54
N THR A 258 -8.55 -6.33 11.48
CA THR A 258 -8.83 -5.40 12.58
C THR A 258 -9.26 -6.17 13.84
N LEU A 259 -10.23 -7.08 13.74
CA LEU A 259 -10.66 -7.90 14.87
C LEU A 259 -9.57 -8.81 15.43
N SER A 260 -8.62 -9.23 14.60
CA SER A 260 -7.50 -10.03 15.06
C SER A 260 -6.48 -9.22 15.85
N ARG A 261 -6.35 -7.92 15.55
CA ARG A 261 -5.47 -6.95 16.23
C ARG A 261 -6.10 -6.33 17.47
N ALA A 262 -7.43 -6.16 17.49
CA ALA A 262 -8.20 -5.59 18.59
C ALA A 262 -8.24 -6.47 19.87
N ARG A 263 -7.30 -7.41 20.06
CA ARG A 263 -7.19 -8.16 21.32
C ARG A 263 -6.41 -7.28 22.31
N PRO A 264 -6.81 -7.23 23.60
CA PRO A 264 -7.74 -8.13 24.29
C PRO A 264 -9.23 -7.75 24.24
N LEU A 265 -9.62 -6.68 23.54
CA LEU A 265 -11.00 -6.17 23.50
C LEU A 265 -12.01 -7.16 22.89
N VAL A 266 -11.54 -8.03 22.00
CA VAL A 266 -12.31 -9.15 21.45
C VAL A 266 -11.62 -10.50 21.67
N LYS A 267 -12.43 -11.53 21.90
CA LYS A 267 -11.99 -12.92 21.99
C LYS A 267 -12.37 -13.67 20.71
N LYS A 268 -11.38 -14.36 20.13
CA LYS A 268 -11.57 -15.30 19.03
C LYS A 268 -12.16 -16.61 19.55
N VAL A 269 -13.24 -17.09 18.96
CA VAL A 269 -13.93 -18.35 19.29
C VAL A 269 -14.05 -19.18 18.01
N LYS A 270 -13.61 -20.44 18.04
CA LYS A 270 -13.76 -21.36 16.91
C LYS A 270 -15.01 -22.22 17.13
N LEU A 271 -15.94 -22.20 16.18
CA LEU A 271 -17.18 -22.99 16.20
C LEU A 271 -17.42 -23.54 14.79
N ASN A 272 -17.77 -24.81 14.65
CA ASN A 272 -18.07 -25.45 13.36
C ASN A 272 -17.00 -25.17 12.29
N ASN A 273 -15.71 -25.30 12.66
CA ASN A 273 -14.54 -24.97 11.82
C ASN A 273 -14.47 -23.52 11.30
N LYS A 274 -15.28 -22.63 11.86
CA LYS A 274 -15.43 -21.23 11.50
C LYS A 274 -14.97 -20.32 12.65
N ILE A 275 -14.45 -19.15 12.31
CA ILE A 275 -13.92 -18.18 13.30
C ILE A 275 -14.99 -17.14 13.61
N TYR A 276 -15.32 -17.01 14.89
CA TYR A 276 -16.22 -16.00 15.43
C TYR A 276 -15.46 -15.11 16.41
N TYR A 277 -15.99 -13.91 16.62
CA TYR A 277 -15.47 -12.93 17.56
C TYR A 277 -16.55 -12.60 18.59
N LYS A 278 -16.14 -12.45 19.84
CA LYS A 278 -17.00 -12.05 20.96
C LYS A 278 -16.34 -10.90 21.70
N LEU A 279 -17.09 -9.85 22.01
CA LEU A 279 -16.60 -8.75 22.84
C LEU A 279 -16.27 -9.24 24.25
N THR A 280 -15.12 -8.86 24.80
CA THR A 280 -14.75 -9.13 26.20
C THR A 280 -15.34 -8.06 27.12
N GLU A 281 -15.28 -8.25 28.43
CA GLU A 281 -15.68 -7.20 29.38
C GLU A 281 -14.80 -5.94 29.23
N GLU A 282 -13.51 -6.11 28.95
CA GLU A 282 -12.62 -5.00 28.63
C GLU A 282 -13.05 -4.25 27.36
N GLY A 283 -13.43 -5.00 26.31
CA GLY A 283 -13.99 -4.40 25.09
C GLY A 283 -15.28 -3.63 25.31
N LYS A 284 -16.18 -4.13 26.17
CA LYS A 284 -17.39 -3.40 26.56
C LYS A 284 -17.06 -2.10 27.27
N ASN A 285 -16.17 -2.16 28.26
CA ASN A 285 -15.73 -0.98 29.02
C ASN A 285 -15.06 0.06 28.12
N HIS A 286 -14.23 -0.38 27.17
CA HIS A 286 -13.61 0.51 26.17
C HIS A 286 -14.67 1.26 25.36
N ILE A 287 -15.69 0.56 24.86
CA ILE A 287 -16.79 1.21 24.11
C ILE A 287 -17.57 2.18 25.00
N GLU A 288 -17.97 1.76 26.20
CA GLU A 288 -18.84 2.56 27.08
C GLU A 288 -18.13 3.80 27.66
N VAL A 289 -16.84 3.70 27.94
CA VAL A 289 -16.07 4.78 28.59
C VAL A 289 -15.38 5.67 27.57
N ARG A 290 -14.78 5.12 26.51
CA ARG A 290 -14.03 5.92 25.53
C ARG A 290 -14.84 6.30 24.32
N VAL A 291 -15.55 5.37 23.71
CA VAL A 291 -16.19 5.62 22.41
C VAL A 291 -17.52 6.35 22.58
N LEU A 292 -18.38 5.88 23.49
CA LEU A 292 -19.72 6.45 23.70
C LEU A 292 -19.69 7.78 24.46
N LYS A 293 -18.76 7.95 25.41
CA LYS A 293 -18.66 9.17 26.23
C LYS A 293 -17.67 10.23 25.70
N ALA A 294 -16.91 9.96 24.65
CA ALA A 294 -16.13 11.00 23.98
C ALA A 294 -17.10 12.05 23.40
N LYS A 295 -16.97 13.28 23.91
CA LYS A 295 -17.65 14.48 23.43
C LYS A 295 -17.07 14.93 22.10
#